data_AF-A0A850EKP0-F1
#
_entry.id   AF-A0A850EKP0-F1
#
_cell.length_a   1.000
_cell.length_b   1.000
_cell.length_c   1.000
_cell.angle_alpha   90.00
_cell.angle_beta   90.00
_cell.angle_gamma   90.00
#
_symmetry.space_group_name_H-M   'P 1'
#
loop_
_entity.id
_entity.type
_entity.pdbx_description
1 polymer ?
#
loop_
_entity_poly.entity_id
_entity_poly.type
_entity_poly.pdbx_seq_one_letter_code
_entity_poly.pdbx_strand_id
1 'polypeptide(L)'
;MMRKPRFTFLTAALLLILAACSSIAPAPEGVKDNNEEHPPVQAEIPFLFYRAGDGDSGTAKLGTWDLSRSELAYGDDLYSYKGDHASPLYWSGTTLVLDRQNAVPVSGSDHGYTLQLTDVKQMPEEQEYVFKGFEVAGSGNEENPEYTIQDQEGSYKLTQDELPAFTDRRFYLANATATKDNRGFRLVFTAAPKVFKPGEGWIVVVDYSKNSSTFAVKEFPATGLPFGDMIVSPGNSILDGDHLYVWRSRDFGYFDLKKETFVTQSAIYKDIQDFLPDRKPNPNVDPQIIPVGLVGNVLLLYDPTLYFDESTSGAVVYAYNGETPAGKLLIKGGQLTVYDSNNKQVGEPQTFDSTLTGGERFSFPKVMGDR
;
A
#
# COMPACT_ATOMS: atom_id res chain seq x y z
N MET A 1 38.93 -76.37 4.66
CA MET A 1 39.82 -75.64 3.73
C MET A 1 38.98 -75.16 2.55
N MET A 2 39.06 -73.88 2.18
CA MET A 2 38.40 -73.23 1.02
C MET A 2 36.86 -73.12 1.11
N ARG A 3 36.15 -72.07 0.66
CA ARG A 3 36.39 -70.70 0.18
C ARG A 3 35.00 -70.02 0.25
N LYS A 4 34.90 -68.75 0.65
CA LYS A 4 33.67 -67.92 0.42
C LYS A 4 33.38 -67.83 -1.09
N PRO A 5 32.14 -67.54 -1.55
CA PRO A 5 31.81 -66.13 -1.82
C PRO A 5 30.30 -65.73 -1.80
N ARG A 6 30.09 -64.39 -1.89
CA ARG A 6 28.91 -63.65 -2.42
C ARG A 6 27.75 -63.27 -1.46
N PHE A 7 27.99 -62.26 -0.63
CA PHE A 7 26.97 -61.28 -0.23
C PHE A 7 27.52 -59.89 -0.56
N THR A 8 27.45 -59.49 -1.83
CA THR A 8 27.84 -58.12 -2.26
C THR A 8 27.26 -57.71 -3.61
N PHE A 9 26.19 -58.36 -4.08
CA PHE A 9 25.61 -58.06 -5.40
C PHE A 9 24.10 -57.81 -5.41
N LEU A 10 23.49 -57.51 -4.25
CA LEU A 10 22.07 -57.14 -4.20
C LEU A 10 21.79 -55.71 -3.73
N THR A 11 22.81 -54.93 -3.38
CA THR A 11 22.66 -53.50 -3.05
C THR A 11 23.09 -52.56 -4.18
N ALA A 12 23.91 -53.01 -5.13
CA ALA A 12 24.31 -52.19 -6.28
C ALA A 12 23.24 -52.13 -7.40
N ALA A 13 22.37 -53.13 -7.50
CA ALA A 13 21.32 -53.16 -8.53
C ALA A 13 20.11 -52.25 -8.18
N LEU A 14 19.89 -51.94 -6.90
CA LEU A 14 18.78 -51.07 -6.48
C LEU A 14 19.12 -49.57 -6.63
N LEU A 15 20.41 -49.21 -6.58
CA LEU A 15 20.87 -47.82 -6.79
C LEU A 15 20.93 -47.41 -8.27
N LEU A 16 21.01 -48.37 -9.20
CA LEU A 16 21.07 -48.08 -10.65
C LEU A 16 19.69 -47.91 -11.31
N ILE A 17 18.61 -48.41 -10.70
CA ILE A 17 17.25 -48.25 -11.25
C ILE A 17 16.63 -46.90 -10.83
N LEU A 18 17.08 -46.30 -9.71
CA LEU A 18 16.69 -44.95 -9.32
C LEU A 18 17.43 -43.85 -10.10
N ALA A 19 18.54 -44.18 -10.78
CA ALA A 19 19.28 -43.24 -11.64
C ALA A 19 18.82 -43.24 -13.12
N ALA A 20 17.88 -44.11 -13.50
CA ALA A 20 17.48 -44.30 -14.90
C ALA A 20 16.05 -43.82 -15.25
N CYS A 21 15.33 -43.19 -14.31
CA CYS A 21 14.02 -42.58 -14.56
C CYS A 21 14.01 -41.04 -14.46
N SER A 22 15.18 -40.40 -14.49
CA SER A 22 15.32 -38.96 -14.69
C SER A 22 15.88 -38.69 -16.09
N SER A 23 15.05 -38.96 -17.11
CA SER A 23 15.24 -38.32 -18.41
C SER A 23 14.97 -36.84 -18.22
N ILE A 24 16.07 -36.09 -18.07
CA ILE A 24 16.12 -34.65 -18.17
C ILE A 24 15.61 -34.31 -19.57
N ALA A 25 14.37 -33.79 -19.64
CA ALA A 25 13.95 -32.99 -20.78
C ALA A 25 15.00 -31.87 -20.96
N PRO A 26 15.44 -31.58 -22.19
CA PRO A 26 16.39 -30.49 -22.39
C PRO A 26 15.79 -29.23 -21.77
N ALA A 27 16.59 -28.57 -20.93
CA ALA A 27 16.25 -27.28 -20.37
C ALA A 27 15.84 -26.36 -21.54
N PRO A 28 14.72 -25.64 -21.45
CA PRO A 28 14.42 -24.61 -22.43
C PRO A 28 15.65 -23.70 -22.52
N GLU A 29 16.07 -23.43 -23.76
CA GLU A 29 17.23 -22.60 -24.07
C GLU A 29 17.29 -21.39 -23.15
N GLY A 30 18.49 -21.17 -22.60
CA GLY A 30 18.75 -20.18 -21.58
C GLY A 30 18.03 -18.87 -21.87
N VAL A 31 17.12 -18.52 -20.96
CA VAL A 31 16.86 -17.12 -20.66
C VAL A 31 18.24 -16.54 -20.39
N LYS A 32 18.73 -15.72 -21.33
CA LYS A 32 19.86 -14.84 -21.06
C LYS A 32 19.57 -14.22 -19.70
N ASP A 33 20.54 -14.28 -18.79
CA ASP A 33 20.60 -13.34 -17.68
C ASP A 33 20.57 -11.95 -18.29
N ASN A 34 19.35 -11.45 -18.52
CA ASN A 34 19.07 -10.06 -18.41
C ASN A 34 19.19 -9.81 -16.90
N ASN A 35 20.43 -9.71 -16.42
CA ASN A 35 20.76 -8.64 -15.49
C ASN A 35 20.37 -7.36 -16.23
N GLU A 36 19.06 -7.07 -16.29
CA GLU A 36 18.60 -5.72 -16.30
C GLU A 36 19.20 -5.15 -15.02
N GLU A 37 20.36 -4.51 -15.16
CA GLU A 37 20.79 -3.49 -14.23
C GLU A 37 19.60 -2.55 -14.14
N HIS A 38 18.75 -2.78 -13.14
CA HIS A 38 17.75 -1.81 -12.76
C HIS A 38 18.55 -0.53 -12.51
N PRO A 39 18.25 0.58 -13.21
CA PRO A 39 18.97 1.82 -13.02
C PRO A 39 18.98 2.09 -11.50
N PRO A 40 20.11 2.59 -10.95
CA PRO A 40 20.23 2.85 -9.53
C PRO A 40 19.00 3.62 -9.08
N VAL A 41 18.38 3.18 -7.99
CA VAL A 41 17.15 3.76 -7.43
C VAL A 41 17.46 5.20 -7.01
N GLN A 42 17.32 6.14 -7.94
CA GLN A 42 17.23 7.57 -7.66
C GLN A 42 15.80 7.82 -7.22
N ALA A 43 15.49 7.42 -5.99
CA ALA A 43 14.25 7.77 -5.35
C ALA A 43 14.56 8.37 -3.99
N GLU A 44 14.43 9.69 -3.95
CA GLU A 44 14.22 10.44 -2.73
C GLU A 44 12.75 10.31 -2.36
N ILE A 45 12.46 9.60 -1.28
CA ILE A 45 11.10 9.43 -0.75
C ILE A 45 10.82 10.58 0.20
N PRO A 46 9.92 11.51 -0.13
CA PRO A 46 9.53 12.53 0.82
C PRO A 46 8.63 11.91 1.90
N PHE A 47 8.72 12.43 3.11
CA PHE A 47 7.85 12.04 4.23
C PHE A 47 7.59 13.24 5.12
N LEU A 48 6.47 13.20 5.85
CA LEU A 48 6.21 14.13 6.94
C LEU A 48 6.53 13.45 8.26
N PHE A 49 7.04 14.23 9.21
CA PHE A 49 7.07 13.85 10.61
C PHE A 49 6.48 14.97 11.46
N TYR A 50 5.80 14.60 12.53
CA TYR A 50 5.04 15.53 13.36
C TYR A 50 5.76 15.78 14.67
N ARG A 51 5.88 17.06 15.04
CA ARG A 51 6.53 17.50 16.28
C ARG A 51 5.51 18.20 17.18
N ALA A 52 5.46 17.81 18.45
CA ALA A 52 4.67 18.53 19.44
C ALA A 52 5.15 19.97 19.61
N GLY A 53 4.18 20.87 19.70
CA GLY A 53 4.28 22.16 20.36
C GLY A 53 3.63 22.09 21.74
N ASP A 54 3.03 23.21 22.17
CA ASP A 54 2.32 23.27 23.44
C ASP A 54 0.89 22.70 23.31
N GLY A 55 0.51 21.79 24.21
CA GLY A 55 -0.82 21.17 24.23
C GLY A 55 -1.08 20.29 23.00
N ASP A 56 -2.28 20.40 22.42
CA ASP A 56 -2.70 19.62 21.25
C ASP A 56 -2.27 20.26 19.92
N SER A 57 -1.15 20.98 19.89
CA SER A 57 -0.68 21.68 18.69
C SER A 57 0.75 21.29 18.34
N GLY A 58 1.16 21.49 17.09
CA GLY A 58 2.48 21.11 16.63
C GLY A 58 2.82 21.59 15.23
N THR A 59 3.93 21.09 14.68
CA THR A 59 4.34 21.34 13.30
C THR A 59 4.60 20.04 12.55
N ALA A 60 4.22 20.03 11.27
CA ALA A 60 4.59 19.00 10.33
C ALA A 60 5.84 19.45 9.57
N LYS A 61 6.89 18.64 9.63
CA LYS A 61 8.15 18.89 8.93
C LYS A 61 8.30 17.97 7.75
N LEU A 62 8.80 18.52 6.65
CA LEU A 62 9.14 17.74 5.47
C LEU A 62 10.52 17.12 5.64
N GLY A 63 10.60 15.80 5.54
CA GLY A 63 11.84 15.04 5.45
C GLY A 63 11.99 14.36 4.10
N THR A 64 13.18 13.85 3.84
CA THR A 64 13.50 13.09 2.63
C THR A 64 14.33 11.87 3.00
N TRP A 65 13.93 10.71 2.50
CA TRP A 65 14.67 9.47 2.61
C TRP A 65 15.32 9.17 1.27
N ASP A 66 16.64 9.38 1.20
CA ASP A 66 17.44 9.06 0.02
C ASP A 66 17.82 7.58 0.05
N LEU A 67 17.18 6.78 -0.79
CA LEU A 67 17.45 5.35 -0.89
C LEU A 67 18.84 5.04 -1.45
N SER A 68 19.38 5.90 -2.32
CA SER A 68 20.68 5.68 -2.96
C SER A 68 21.84 5.83 -1.97
N ARG A 69 21.67 6.72 -0.98
CA ARG A 69 22.63 6.93 0.11
C ARG A 69 22.24 6.23 1.40
N SER A 70 21.01 5.71 1.49
CA SER A 70 20.42 5.21 2.74
C SER A 70 20.50 6.27 3.86
N GLU A 71 20.19 7.51 3.50
CA GLU A 71 20.29 8.69 4.37
C GLU A 71 18.91 9.33 4.57
N LEU A 72 18.72 9.91 5.75
CA LEU A 72 17.57 10.77 6.06
C LEU A 72 18.04 12.21 6.11
N ALA A 73 17.31 13.08 5.43
CA ALA A 73 17.43 14.53 5.55
C ALA A 73 16.15 15.08 6.17
N TYR A 74 16.29 16.02 7.10
CA TYR A 74 15.18 16.72 7.71
C TYR A 74 15.19 18.16 7.20
N GLY A 75 14.07 18.59 6.64
CA GLY A 75 13.84 19.95 6.19
C GLY A 75 13.15 20.81 7.25
N ASP A 76 12.60 21.93 6.78
CA ASP A 76 11.92 22.90 7.62
C ASP A 76 10.45 22.51 7.90
N ASP A 77 9.80 23.30 8.75
CA ASP A 77 8.37 23.21 9.03
C ASP A 77 7.55 23.60 7.79
N LEU A 78 6.62 22.73 7.40
CA LEU A 78 5.74 22.91 6.24
C LEU A 78 4.42 23.58 6.64
N TYR A 79 3.81 23.11 7.73
CA TYR A 79 2.60 23.71 8.30
C TYR A 79 2.54 23.45 9.82
N SER A 80 1.86 24.34 10.53
CA SER A 80 1.43 24.10 11.90
C SER A 80 0.08 23.41 11.91
N TYR A 81 -0.16 22.57 12.91
CA TYR A 81 -1.44 21.89 13.10
C TYR A 81 -1.99 22.05 14.52
N LYS A 82 -3.29 21.78 14.68
CA LYS A 82 -4.00 21.69 15.95
C LYS A 82 -4.90 20.45 15.98
N GLY A 83 -5.05 19.88 17.17
CA GLY A 83 -5.81 18.65 17.41
C GLY A 83 -5.14 17.41 16.81
N ASP A 84 -5.92 16.33 16.74
CA ASP A 84 -5.47 15.03 16.23
C ASP A 84 -5.42 14.95 14.70
N HIS A 85 -5.75 16.02 13.99
CA HIS A 85 -5.83 16.07 12.52
C HIS A 85 -4.59 16.70 11.89
N ALA A 86 -3.40 16.27 12.31
CA ALA A 86 -2.14 16.73 11.72
C ALA A 86 -1.89 16.19 10.32
N SER A 87 -2.29 14.94 10.04
CA SER A 87 -2.00 14.30 8.76
C SER A 87 -2.76 14.95 7.61
N PRO A 88 -2.14 15.07 6.41
CA PRO A 88 -2.85 15.52 5.24
C PRO A 88 -4.07 14.64 4.97
N LEU A 89 -5.19 15.26 4.61
CA LEU A 89 -6.37 14.56 4.10
C LEU A 89 -6.01 13.78 2.85
N TYR A 90 -5.13 14.36 2.04
CA TYR A 90 -4.63 13.78 0.82
C TYR A 90 -3.20 14.26 0.53
N TRP A 91 -2.36 13.38 -0.02
CA TRP A 91 -1.02 13.71 -0.46
C TRP A 91 -0.68 13.00 -1.78
N SER A 92 -0.55 13.78 -2.87
CA SER A 92 -0.11 13.29 -4.17
C SER A 92 0.92 14.17 -4.84
N GLY A 93 2.02 13.53 -5.25
CA GLY A 93 3.20 14.23 -5.75
C GLY A 93 3.64 15.31 -4.78
N THR A 94 3.66 16.55 -5.26
CA THR A 94 4.02 17.72 -4.46
C THR A 94 2.81 18.46 -3.87
N THR A 95 1.60 17.91 -3.96
CA THR A 95 0.38 18.54 -3.41
C THR A 95 -0.05 17.85 -2.12
N LEU A 96 -0.22 18.63 -1.06
CA LEU A 96 -0.84 18.20 0.19
C LEU A 96 -2.15 18.96 0.36
N VAL A 97 -3.24 18.23 0.57
CA VAL A 97 -4.53 18.79 0.93
C VAL A 97 -4.68 18.65 2.45
N LEU A 98 -4.86 19.79 3.11
CA LEU A 98 -4.95 19.91 4.55
C LEU A 98 -6.33 20.44 4.95
N ASP A 99 -6.79 20.05 6.12
CA ASP A 99 -7.99 20.63 6.72
C ASP A 99 -7.71 22.07 7.14
N ARG A 100 -8.46 23.02 6.56
CA ARG A 100 -8.34 24.45 6.84
C ARG A 100 -8.58 24.80 8.31
N GLN A 101 -9.38 24.01 9.02
CA GLN A 101 -9.68 24.28 10.42
C GLN A 101 -8.50 23.92 11.34
N ASN A 102 -7.70 22.94 10.92
CA ASN A 102 -6.67 22.34 11.77
C ASN A 102 -5.26 22.65 11.29
N ALA A 103 -5.05 23.12 10.06
CA ALA A 103 -3.72 23.36 9.50
C ALA A 103 -3.51 24.81 9.04
N VAL A 104 -2.32 25.34 9.32
CA VAL A 104 -1.87 26.67 8.90
C VAL A 104 -0.51 26.56 8.22
N PRO A 105 -0.40 26.84 6.90
CA PRO A 105 0.87 26.88 6.19
C PRO A 105 1.89 27.79 6.86
N VAL A 106 3.13 27.35 6.98
CA VAL A 106 4.22 28.23 7.43
C VAL A 106 4.57 29.20 6.30
N SER A 107 4.61 30.50 6.61
CA SER A 107 4.86 31.54 5.61
C SER A 107 6.34 31.65 5.25
N GLY A 108 6.64 31.85 3.95
CA GLY A 108 7.96 32.31 3.49
C GLY A 108 8.93 31.21 3.07
N SER A 109 8.48 29.97 2.97
CA SER A 109 9.30 28.85 2.55
C SER A 109 8.74 28.17 1.29
N ASP A 110 9.49 28.28 0.20
CA ASP A 110 9.22 27.51 -1.02
C ASP A 110 9.85 26.12 -0.86
N HIS A 111 9.04 25.18 -0.40
CA HIS A 111 9.45 23.79 -0.24
C HIS A 111 9.30 22.97 -1.53
N GLY A 112 8.86 23.58 -2.63
CA GLY A 112 8.44 22.84 -3.82
C GLY A 112 7.14 22.05 -3.65
N TYR A 113 6.43 22.26 -2.53
CA TYR A 113 5.13 21.64 -2.23
C TYR A 113 3.99 22.67 -2.28
N THR A 114 2.87 22.27 -2.86
CA THR A 114 1.61 23.03 -2.86
C THR A 114 0.75 22.59 -1.69
N LEU A 115 0.46 23.51 -0.77
CA LEU A 115 -0.45 23.28 0.37
C LEU A 115 -1.84 23.82 0.03
N GLN A 116 -2.80 22.93 -0.18
CA GLN A 116 -4.19 23.27 -0.46
C GLN A 116 -5.02 23.14 0.82
N LEU A 117 -5.68 24.22 1.22
CA LEU A 117 -6.56 24.22 2.40
C LEU A 117 -8.00 24.02 1.96
N THR A 118 -8.63 22.94 2.39
CA THR A 118 -10.05 22.66 2.14
C THR A 118 -10.84 22.66 3.44
N ASP A 119 -12.13 23.01 3.36
CA ASP A 119 -13.03 22.78 4.48
C ASP A 119 -13.45 21.32 4.43
N VAL A 120 -13.12 20.54 5.47
CA VAL A 120 -13.70 19.20 5.60
C VAL A 120 -15.19 19.39 5.86
N LYS A 121 -16.02 19.08 4.85
CA LYS A 121 -17.45 18.93 5.09
C LYS A 121 -17.59 17.65 5.89
N GLN A 122 -17.84 17.76 7.20
CA GLN A 122 -18.36 16.62 7.95
C GLN A 122 -19.70 16.25 7.31
N MET A 123 -19.70 15.29 6.38
CA MET A 123 -20.94 14.68 5.96
C MET A 123 -21.33 13.68 7.06
N PRO A 124 -22.64 13.51 7.33
CA PRO A 124 -23.12 12.60 8.36
C PRO A 124 -22.89 11.11 8.02
N GLU A 125 -21.98 10.79 7.09
CA GLU A 125 -21.81 9.51 6.43
C GLU A 125 -20.62 8.71 6.99
N GLU A 126 -20.68 7.38 6.82
CA GLU A 126 -19.74 6.45 7.46
C GLU A 126 -18.39 6.32 6.72
N GLN A 127 -18.28 6.79 5.46
CA GLN A 127 -17.06 6.68 4.65
C GLN A 127 -16.85 7.89 3.73
N GLU A 128 -15.78 8.66 3.99
CA GLU A 128 -15.33 9.77 3.13
C GLU A 128 -13.88 9.58 2.71
N TYR A 129 -13.60 9.79 1.42
CA TYR A 129 -12.27 9.65 0.85
C TYR A 129 -11.94 10.80 -0.10
N VAL A 130 -10.76 11.40 0.08
CA VAL A 130 -10.24 12.47 -0.79
C VAL A 130 -9.20 11.88 -1.74
N PHE A 131 -9.41 12.08 -3.04
CA PHE A 131 -8.51 11.63 -4.10
C PHE A 131 -7.99 12.83 -4.91
N LYS A 132 -7.15 12.55 -5.90
CA LYS A 132 -6.61 13.60 -6.76
C LYS A 132 -7.71 14.29 -7.56
N GLY A 133 -8.03 15.52 -7.18
CA GLY A 133 -8.96 16.35 -7.93
C GLY A 133 -10.44 16.02 -7.75
N PHE A 134 -10.79 15.06 -6.89
CA PHE A 134 -12.18 14.75 -6.53
C PHE A 134 -12.28 14.06 -5.16
N GLU A 135 -13.47 14.09 -4.59
CA GLU A 135 -13.84 13.47 -3.32
C GLU A 135 -14.91 12.41 -3.58
N VAL A 136 -14.93 11.36 -2.76
CA VAL A 136 -15.96 10.32 -2.79
C VAL A 136 -16.53 10.18 -1.38
N ALA A 137 -17.84 10.37 -1.25
CA ALA A 137 -18.60 10.14 -0.03
C ALA A 137 -19.54 8.95 -0.24
N GLY A 138 -19.51 7.99 0.68
CA GLY A 138 -20.35 6.81 0.69
C GLY A 138 -21.47 6.94 1.71
N SER A 139 -22.72 6.95 1.23
CA SER A 139 -23.94 7.08 2.00
C SER A 139 -24.80 5.81 1.90
N GLY A 140 -25.85 5.72 2.72
CA GLY A 140 -26.82 4.63 2.66
C GLY A 140 -26.52 3.50 3.65
N ASN A 141 -27.24 2.38 3.50
CA ASN A 141 -27.02 1.18 4.30
C ASN A 141 -26.43 0.05 3.43
N GLU A 142 -25.99 -1.06 4.05
CA GLU A 142 -25.44 -2.22 3.30
C GLU A 142 -26.39 -2.77 2.22
N GLU A 143 -27.69 -2.44 2.28
CA GLU A 143 -28.69 -2.89 1.32
C GLU A 143 -28.89 -1.96 0.13
N ASN A 144 -28.61 -0.66 0.29
CA ASN A 144 -28.75 0.39 -0.73
C ASN A 144 -27.65 1.45 -0.56
N PRO A 145 -26.38 1.11 -0.79
CA PRO A 145 -25.31 2.10 -0.68
C PRO A 145 -25.31 3.01 -1.92
N GLU A 146 -24.86 4.23 -1.69
CA GLU A 146 -24.85 5.31 -2.67
C GLU A 146 -23.53 6.05 -2.54
N TYR A 147 -22.86 6.29 -3.67
CA TYR A 147 -21.63 7.05 -3.69
C TYR A 147 -21.83 8.39 -4.40
N THR A 148 -21.48 9.47 -3.71
CA THR A 148 -21.39 10.80 -4.30
C THR A 148 -19.94 11.11 -4.63
N ILE A 149 -19.66 11.40 -5.89
CA ILE A 149 -18.36 11.83 -6.38
C ILE A 149 -18.44 13.33 -6.63
N GLN A 150 -17.58 14.11 -6.00
CA GLN A 150 -17.56 15.57 -6.09
C GLN A 150 -16.22 16.04 -6.65
N ASP A 151 -16.24 16.85 -7.70
CA ASP A 151 -15.05 17.53 -8.19
C ASP A 151 -15.31 19.03 -8.42
N GLN A 152 -14.39 19.72 -9.11
CA GLN A 152 -14.51 21.14 -9.42
C GLN A 152 -15.61 21.45 -10.45
N GLU A 153 -16.01 20.48 -11.27
CA GLU A 153 -16.97 20.65 -12.37
C GLU A 153 -18.40 20.30 -11.94
N GLY A 154 -18.58 19.41 -10.96
CA GLY A 154 -19.89 19.06 -10.46
C GLY A 154 -19.93 17.94 -9.43
N SER A 155 -21.16 17.48 -9.18
CA SER A 155 -21.48 16.34 -8.32
C SER A 155 -22.06 15.23 -9.19
N TYR A 156 -21.55 14.02 -9.01
CA TYR A 156 -21.96 12.83 -9.73
C TYR A 156 -22.40 11.80 -8.71
N LYS A 157 -23.51 11.13 -8.99
CA LYS A 157 -24.08 10.13 -8.09
C LYS A 157 -23.93 8.77 -8.74
N LEU A 158 -23.62 7.78 -7.92
CA LEU A 158 -23.54 6.38 -8.28
C LEU A 158 -24.45 5.60 -7.35
N THR A 159 -25.58 5.12 -7.86
CA THR A 159 -26.52 4.32 -7.08
C THR A 159 -26.45 2.84 -7.47
N GLN A 160 -27.00 1.97 -6.61
CA GLN A 160 -27.15 0.55 -6.93
C GLN A 160 -27.98 0.31 -8.22
N ASP A 161 -28.98 1.14 -8.51
CA ASP A 161 -29.80 1.02 -9.72
C ASP A 161 -29.00 1.29 -11.00
N GLU A 162 -27.93 2.09 -10.90
CA GLU A 162 -27.02 2.34 -12.01
C GLU A 162 -26.04 1.19 -12.23
N LEU A 163 -25.90 0.27 -11.25
CA LEU A 163 -24.92 -0.80 -11.25
C LEU A 163 -25.55 -2.17 -10.92
N PRO A 164 -26.02 -2.93 -11.92
CA PRO A 164 -26.52 -4.29 -11.71
C PRO A 164 -25.55 -5.21 -10.97
N ALA A 165 -24.24 -4.97 -11.10
CA ALA A 165 -23.14 -5.67 -10.42
C ALA A 165 -23.22 -5.63 -8.89
N PHE A 166 -24.00 -4.70 -8.33
CA PHE A 166 -24.12 -4.45 -6.90
C PHE A 166 -25.36 -5.12 -6.28
N THR A 167 -26.28 -5.63 -7.10
CA THR A 167 -27.47 -6.35 -6.63
C THR A 167 -27.09 -7.60 -5.84
N ASP A 168 -27.69 -7.77 -4.65
CA ASP A 168 -27.48 -8.91 -3.73
C ASP A 168 -26.05 -9.12 -3.21
N ARG A 169 -25.19 -8.10 -3.32
CA ARG A 169 -23.81 -8.13 -2.84
C ARG A 169 -23.56 -7.01 -1.84
N ARG A 170 -22.60 -7.22 -0.95
CA ARG A 170 -21.94 -6.15 -0.18
C ARG A 170 -20.78 -5.65 -1.02
N PHE A 171 -20.56 -4.35 -1.04
CA PHE A 171 -19.44 -3.77 -1.77
C PHE A 171 -18.85 -2.60 -1.00
N TYR A 172 -17.55 -2.43 -1.19
CA TYR A 172 -16.76 -1.43 -0.51
C TYR A 172 -15.83 -0.80 -1.53
N LEU A 173 -15.76 0.53 -1.51
CA LEU A 173 -14.80 1.25 -2.32
C LEU A 173 -13.40 0.78 -1.90
N ALA A 174 -12.67 0.17 -2.82
CA ALA A 174 -11.28 -0.21 -2.60
C ALA A 174 -10.37 0.97 -2.87
N ASN A 175 -10.54 1.65 -4.00
CA ASN A 175 -9.75 2.83 -4.34
C ASN A 175 -10.35 3.62 -5.51
N ALA A 176 -9.85 4.84 -5.79
CA ALA A 176 -10.34 5.64 -6.91
C ALA A 176 -9.31 6.61 -7.52
N THR A 177 -9.18 6.65 -8.85
CA THR A 177 -8.26 7.57 -9.53
C THR A 177 -8.96 8.40 -10.60
N ALA A 178 -8.43 9.59 -10.89
CA ALA A 178 -8.86 10.36 -12.03
C ALA A 178 -8.36 9.69 -13.31
N THR A 179 -9.20 9.64 -14.34
CA THR A 179 -8.77 9.17 -15.65
C THR A 179 -7.87 10.21 -16.32
N LYS A 180 -7.09 9.77 -17.33
CA LYS A 180 -6.13 10.64 -18.03
C LYS A 180 -6.76 11.97 -18.47
N ASP A 181 -6.02 13.06 -18.24
CA ASP A 181 -6.43 14.45 -18.50
C ASP A 181 -7.69 14.88 -17.74
N ASN A 182 -8.02 14.24 -16.60
CA ASN A 182 -9.20 14.54 -15.77
C ASN A 182 -10.55 14.42 -16.51
N ARG A 183 -10.63 13.58 -17.54
CA ARG A 183 -11.84 13.40 -18.39
C ARG A 183 -12.94 12.54 -17.75
N GLY A 184 -12.78 12.19 -16.47
CA GLY A 184 -13.59 11.19 -15.80
C GLY A 184 -12.87 10.58 -14.60
N PHE A 185 -13.50 9.60 -13.98
CA PHE A 185 -13.01 8.94 -12.77
C PHE A 185 -13.09 7.42 -12.93
N ARG A 186 -12.17 6.71 -12.28
CA ARG A 186 -12.20 5.27 -12.09
C ARG A 186 -12.40 4.98 -10.63
N LEU A 187 -13.45 4.25 -10.30
CA LEU A 187 -13.72 3.71 -8.97
C LEU A 187 -13.51 2.20 -9.04
N VAL A 188 -12.78 1.64 -8.07
CA VAL A 188 -12.58 0.20 -7.94
C VAL A 188 -13.19 -0.24 -6.63
N PHE A 189 -14.09 -1.21 -6.70
CA PHE A 189 -14.79 -1.78 -5.56
C PHE A 189 -14.37 -3.24 -5.37
N THR A 190 -14.34 -3.66 -4.12
CA THR A 190 -14.45 -5.09 -3.78
C THR A 190 -15.90 -5.42 -3.49
N ALA A 191 -16.37 -6.57 -3.96
CA ALA A 191 -17.72 -7.04 -3.70
C ALA A 191 -17.72 -8.48 -3.21
N ALA A 192 -18.63 -8.81 -2.31
CA ALA A 192 -18.81 -10.15 -1.74
C ALA A 192 -20.30 -10.48 -1.59
N PRO A 193 -20.68 -11.77 -1.53
CA PRO A 193 -22.06 -12.13 -1.27
C PRO A 193 -22.54 -11.61 0.10
N LYS A 194 -23.82 -11.19 0.20
CA LYS A 194 -24.43 -10.80 1.50
C LYS A 194 -24.31 -11.92 2.54
N VAL A 195 -24.57 -13.16 2.12
CA VAL A 195 -24.27 -14.35 2.93
C VAL A 195 -22.85 -14.78 2.66
N PHE A 196 -21.95 -14.55 3.62
CA PHE A 196 -20.53 -14.87 3.49
C PHE A 196 -20.30 -16.30 2.99
N LYS A 197 -19.49 -16.41 1.94
CA LYS A 197 -19.00 -17.68 1.41
C LYS A 197 -17.50 -17.57 1.17
N PRO A 198 -16.68 -18.39 1.83
CA PRO A 198 -15.23 -18.35 1.67
C PRO A 198 -14.83 -18.47 0.19
N GLY A 199 -13.97 -17.56 -0.26
CA GLY A 199 -13.41 -17.59 -1.62
C GLY A 199 -14.33 -17.06 -2.72
N GLU A 200 -15.55 -16.62 -2.39
CA GLU A 200 -16.43 -15.91 -3.32
C GLU A 200 -16.29 -14.39 -3.14
N GLY A 201 -15.91 -13.72 -4.21
CA GLY A 201 -16.10 -12.28 -4.36
C GLY A 201 -15.50 -11.76 -5.66
N TRP A 202 -15.62 -10.46 -5.88
CA TRP A 202 -15.39 -9.80 -7.16
C TRP A 202 -14.60 -8.51 -6.99
N ILE A 203 -13.84 -8.16 -8.02
CA ILE A 203 -13.45 -6.77 -8.27
C ILE A 203 -14.47 -6.19 -9.24
N VAL A 204 -14.98 -5.00 -8.92
CA VAL A 204 -15.85 -4.21 -9.80
C VAL A 204 -15.14 -2.90 -10.12
N VAL A 205 -14.90 -2.64 -11.40
CA VAL A 205 -14.30 -1.41 -11.91
C VAL A 205 -15.40 -0.59 -12.56
N VAL A 206 -15.54 0.65 -12.13
CA VAL A 206 -16.52 1.62 -12.63
C VAL A 206 -15.76 2.80 -13.20
N ASP A 207 -15.77 2.93 -14.53
CA ASP A 207 -15.18 4.06 -15.23
C ASP A 207 -16.29 5.04 -15.63
N TYR A 208 -16.23 6.26 -15.12
CA TYR A 208 -17.10 7.36 -15.52
C TYR A 208 -16.42 8.23 -16.57
N SER A 209 -17.12 8.53 -17.67
CA SER A 209 -16.67 9.52 -18.64
C SER A 209 -17.51 10.79 -18.54
N LYS A 210 -16.86 11.94 -18.29
CA LYS A 210 -17.53 13.25 -18.29
C LYS A 210 -18.06 13.63 -19.67
N ASN A 211 -17.31 13.27 -20.72
CA ASN A 211 -17.65 13.62 -22.11
C ASN A 211 -18.96 12.98 -22.58
N SER A 212 -19.17 11.70 -22.27
CA SER A 212 -20.41 11.00 -22.61
C SER A 212 -21.44 11.00 -21.47
N SER A 213 -21.03 11.40 -20.26
CA SER A 213 -21.84 11.34 -19.04
C SER A 213 -22.38 9.93 -18.77
N THR A 214 -21.53 8.92 -18.94
CA THR A 214 -21.90 7.50 -18.79
C THR A 214 -20.91 6.75 -17.92
N PHE A 215 -21.43 5.79 -17.15
CA PHE A 215 -20.64 4.78 -16.45
C PHE A 215 -20.43 3.55 -17.33
N ALA A 216 -19.21 3.04 -17.34
CA ALA A 216 -18.85 1.74 -17.87
C ALA A 216 -18.43 0.83 -16.72
N VAL A 217 -18.99 -0.38 -16.68
CA VAL A 217 -18.81 -1.32 -15.57
C VAL A 217 -18.14 -2.58 -16.08
N LYS A 218 -17.10 -3.01 -15.36
CA LYS A 218 -16.44 -4.28 -15.59
C LYS A 218 -16.33 -5.00 -14.26
N GLU A 219 -16.71 -6.27 -14.21
CA GLU A 219 -16.50 -7.11 -13.05
C GLU A 219 -15.77 -8.39 -13.41
N PHE A 220 -14.98 -8.90 -12.47
CA PHE A 220 -14.34 -10.20 -12.61
C PHE A 220 -14.19 -10.90 -11.26
N PRO A 221 -14.20 -12.24 -11.24
CA PRO A 221 -14.00 -13.00 -10.01
C PRO A 221 -12.64 -12.70 -9.40
N ALA A 222 -12.63 -12.46 -8.10
CA ALA A 222 -11.43 -12.22 -7.34
C ALA A 222 -11.20 -13.40 -6.38
N THR A 223 -11.24 -14.59 -6.97
CA THR A 223 -11.11 -15.87 -6.26
C THR A 223 -9.86 -15.86 -5.42
N GLY A 224 -10.01 -16.27 -4.17
CA GLY A 224 -9.00 -15.90 -3.20
C GLY A 224 -9.55 -14.73 -2.42
N LEU A 225 -8.99 -13.52 -2.52
CA LEU A 225 -9.20 -12.38 -1.59
C LEU A 225 -9.44 -12.76 -0.11
N PRO A 226 -9.44 -11.84 0.83
CA PRO A 226 -9.98 -12.11 2.15
C PRO A 226 -11.38 -11.55 2.17
N PHE A 227 -12.29 -12.13 1.38
CA PHE A 227 -13.69 -11.73 1.48
C PHE A 227 -14.20 -12.18 2.84
N GLY A 228 -14.71 -11.23 3.63
CA GLY A 228 -15.01 -11.27 5.08
C GLY A 228 -14.97 -9.86 5.68
N ASP A 229 -14.72 -9.74 6.99
CA ASP A 229 -14.56 -8.45 7.70
C ASP A 229 -13.28 -7.68 7.30
N MET A 230 -12.42 -8.25 6.45
CA MET A 230 -11.22 -7.58 5.93
C MET A 230 -11.57 -6.80 4.66
N ILE A 231 -12.14 -5.62 4.86
CA ILE A 231 -12.54 -4.70 3.81
C ILE A 231 -11.28 -4.11 3.15
N VAL A 232 -11.13 -4.34 1.85
CA VAL A 232 -10.20 -3.53 1.05
C VAL A 232 -10.84 -2.15 0.92
N SER A 233 -10.13 -1.15 1.40
CA SER A 233 -10.53 0.25 1.45
C SER A 233 -9.41 1.14 0.90
N PRO A 234 -9.67 2.43 0.65
CA PRO A 234 -8.63 3.35 0.21
C PRO A 234 -7.54 3.54 1.28
N GLY A 235 -7.83 3.22 2.55
CA GLY A 235 -6.87 3.25 3.65
C GLY A 235 -5.88 2.08 3.66
N ASN A 236 -6.17 0.98 2.95
CA ASN A 236 -5.31 -0.22 2.93
C ASN A 236 -5.06 -0.79 1.52
N SER A 237 -5.17 0.05 0.50
CA SER A 237 -4.87 -0.29 -0.89
C SER A 237 -4.26 0.89 -1.65
N ILE A 238 -3.64 0.60 -2.79
CA ILE A 238 -3.18 1.61 -3.75
C ILE A 238 -3.63 1.18 -5.14
N LEU A 239 -4.14 2.11 -5.94
CA LEU A 239 -4.40 1.90 -7.37
C LEU A 239 -3.40 2.71 -8.22
N ASP A 240 -2.56 2.00 -8.95
CA ASP A 240 -1.61 2.56 -9.91
C ASP A 240 -1.93 2.07 -11.32
N GLY A 241 -2.50 2.95 -12.13
CA GLY A 241 -3.00 2.62 -13.46
C GLY A 241 -4.04 1.50 -13.42
N ASP A 242 -3.63 0.31 -13.88
CA ASP A 242 -4.46 -0.90 -13.90
C ASP A 242 -4.09 -1.90 -12.79
N HIS A 243 -3.30 -1.51 -11.79
CA HIS A 243 -2.88 -2.38 -10.68
C HIS A 243 -3.45 -1.90 -9.35
N LEU A 244 -4.32 -2.71 -8.73
CA LEU A 244 -4.78 -2.49 -7.36
C LEU A 244 -3.95 -3.32 -6.39
N TYR A 245 -2.98 -2.70 -5.73
CA TYR A 245 -2.13 -3.32 -4.71
C TYR A 245 -2.88 -3.50 -3.39
N VAL A 246 -2.81 -4.70 -2.84
CA VAL A 246 -3.46 -5.07 -1.58
C VAL A 246 -2.61 -6.05 -0.77
N TRP A 247 -2.79 -6.02 0.54
CA TRP A 247 -2.32 -7.09 1.43
C TRP A 247 -3.47 -8.03 1.77
N ARG A 248 -3.28 -9.32 1.52
CA ARG A 248 -4.29 -10.36 1.70
C ARG A 248 -3.82 -11.39 2.70
N SER A 249 -4.26 -11.31 3.95
CA SER A 249 -3.94 -12.27 5.03
C SER A 249 -2.43 -12.52 5.20
N ARG A 250 -1.85 -13.39 4.36
CA ARG A 250 -0.44 -13.81 4.33
C ARG A 250 0.21 -13.68 2.95
N ASP A 251 -0.43 -12.99 2.01
CA ASP A 251 0.08 -12.74 0.68
C ASP A 251 0.05 -11.24 0.40
N PHE A 252 1.08 -10.75 -0.30
CA PHE A 252 1.08 -9.42 -0.89
C PHE A 252 0.96 -9.54 -2.41
N GLY A 253 0.29 -8.61 -3.05
CA GLY A 253 0.21 -8.59 -4.51
C GLY A 253 -0.68 -7.48 -5.04
N TYR A 254 -1.05 -7.59 -6.31
CA TYR A 254 -1.99 -6.67 -6.95
C TYR A 254 -2.99 -7.40 -7.84
N PHE A 255 -4.18 -6.82 -7.99
CA PHE A 255 -5.10 -7.16 -9.07
C PHE A 255 -4.70 -6.41 -10.32
N ASP A 256 -4.37 -7.14 -11.39
CA ASP A 256 -4.26 -6.59 -12.72
C ASP A 256 -5.67 -6.45 -13.30
N LEU A 257 -6.21 -5.23 -13.27
CA LEU A 257 -7.58 -4.90 -13.70
C LEU A 257 -7.78 -5.13 -15.20
N LYS A 258 -6.70 -5.11 -15.97
CA LYS A 258 -6.73 -5.35 -17.41
C LYS A 258 -6.74 -6.85 -17.72
N LYS A 259 -5.90 -7.63 -17.06
CA LYS A 259 -5.82 -9.09 -17.22
C LYS A 259 -6.85 -9.86 -16.39
N GLU A 260 -7.51 -9.20 -15.44
CA GLU A 260 -8.53 -9.78 -14.56
C GLU A 260 -7.97 -10.89 -13.66
N THR A 261 -6.73 -10.72 -13.19
CA THR A 261 -6.01 -11.73 -12.41
C THR A 261 -5.28 -11.11 -11.22
N PHE A 262 -5.18 -11.86 -10.13
CA PHE A 262 -4.31 -11.51 -9.02
C PHE A 262 -2.87 -11.98 -9.30
N VAL A 263 -1.91 -11.08 -9.08
CA VAL A 263 -0.47 -11.37 -9.18
C VAL A 263 0.14 -11.29 -7.79
N THR A 264 0.52 -12.44 -7.24
CA THR A 264 1.22 -12.52 -5.96
C THR A 264 2.66 -12.01 -6.09
N GLN A 265 3.11 -11.26 -5.10
CA GLN A 265 4.47 -10.72 -4.97
C GLN A 265 5.21 -11.48 -3.86
N SER A 266 5.47 -12.76 -4.09
CA SER A 266 5.94 -13.70 -3.06
C SER A 266 7.32 -13.34 -2.49
N ALA A 267 8.19 -12.73 -3.32
CA ALA A 267 9.52 -12.31 -2.89
C ALA A 267 9.45 -11.17 -1.84
N ILE A 268 8.56 -10.20 -2.04
CA ILE A 268 8.29 -9.13 -1.07
C ILE A 268 7.80 -9.72 0.24
N TYR A 269 6.79 -10.59 0.18
CA TYR A 269 6.25 -11.23 1.39
C TYR A 269 7.34 -11.97 2.17
N LYS A 270 8.18 -12.75 1.47
CA LYS A 270 9.29 -13.48 2.08
C LYS A 270 10.31 -12.55 2.74
N ASP A 271 10.74 -11.49 2.05
CA ASP A 271 11.70 -10.53 2.59
C ASP A 271 11.16 -9.83 3.86
N ILE A 272 9.87 -9.48 3.88
CA ILE A 272 9.22 -8.92 5.08
C ILE A 272 9.25 -9.90 6.25
N GLN A 273 8.96 -11.19 6.01
CA GLN A 273 9.03 -12.21 7.07
C GLN A 273 10.45 -12.42 7.59
N ASP A 274 11.44 -12.36 6.70
CA ASP A 274 12.85 -12.62 7.01
C ASP A 274 13.55 -11.41 7.66
N PHE A 275 13.05 -10.17 7.49
CA PHE A 275 13.72 -8.95 7.96
C PHE A 275 13.79 -8.81 9.50
N LEU A 276 12.70 -9.08 10.20
CA LEU A 276 12.63 -9.03 11.68
C LEU A 276 12.04 -10.33 12.22
N PRO A 277 12.82 -11.43 12.24
CA PRO A 277 12.30 -12.75 12.58
C PRO A 277 11.82 -12.86 14.05
N ASP A 278 12.37 -12.01 14.94
CA ASP A 278 12.02 -11.97 16.35
C ASP A 278 10.85 -11.01 16.68
N ARG A 279 10.20 -10.44 15.65
CA ARG A 279 9.08 -9.52 15.87
C ARG A 279 7.94 -10.21 16.63
N LYS A 280 7.41 -9.52 17.63
CA LYS A 280 6.18 -9.93 18.30
C LYS A 280 5.02 -9.16 17.67
N PRO A 281 4.02 -9.84 17.08
CA PRO A 281 2.82 -9.19 16.60
C PRO A 281 2.18 -8.40 17.73
N ASN A 282 1.80 -7.15 17.46
CA ASN A 282 1.04 -6.35 18.39
C ASN A 282 -0.41 -6.88 18.47
N PRO A 283 -0.86 -7.48 19.60
CA PRO A 283 -2.22 -8.01 19.70
C PRO A 283 -3.31 -6.93 19.70
N ASN A 284 -2.94 -5.66 19.86
CA ASN A 284 -3.86 -4.53 19.89
C ASN A 284 -4.06 -3.86 18.52
N VAL A 285 -3.34 -4.30 17.48
CA VAL A 285 -3.43 -3.77 16.12
C VAL A 285 -3.74 -4.93 15.19
N ASP A 286 -4.66 -4.73 14.24
CA ASP A 286 -4.93 -5.74 13.21
C ASP A 286 -3.63 -6.02 12.44
N PRO A 287 -3.16 -7.28 12.37
CA PRO A 287 -1.90 -7.61 11.71
C PRO A 287 -1.99 -7.48 10.18
N GLN A 288 -2.00 -6.24 9.69
CA GLN A 288 -2.04 -5.91 8.28
C GLN A 288 -0.88 -5.00 7.92
N ILE A 289 -0.13 -5.40 6.88
CA ILE A 289 0.81 -4.51 6.21
C ILE A 289 0.03 -3.72 5.18
N ILE A 290 0.18 -2.42 5.23
CA ILE A 290 -0.62 -1.46 4.50
C ILE A 290 0.21 -0.98 3.31
N PRO A 291 -0.22 -1.18 2.05
CA PRO A 291 0.39 -0.45 0.95
C PRO A 291 0.05 1.04 1.12
N VAL A 292 1.07 1.88 1.29
CA VAL A 292 0.89 3.30 1.64
C VAL A 292 1.22 4.27 0.51
N GLY A 293 2.01 3.90 -0.50
CA GLY A 293 2.24 4.79 -1.64
C GLY A 293 3.14 4.25 -2.72
N LEU A 294 3.22 4.98 -3.83
CA LEU A 294 4.20 4.80 -4.89
C LEU A 294 4.93 6.13 -5.13
N VAL A 295 6.27 6.10 -5.08
CA VAL A 295 7.13 7.25 -5.38
C VAL A 295 8.00 6.89 -6.58
N GLY A 296 7.67 7.43 -7.74
CA GLY A 296 8.25 6.98 -9.01
C GLY A 296 7.88 5.51 -9.27
N ASN A 297 8.88 4.63 -9.25
CA ASN A 297 8.68 3.18 -9.35
C ASN A 297 8.85 2.44 -8.01
N VAL A 298 8.99 3.18 -6.91
CA VAL A 298 9.19 2.60 -5.58
C VAL A 298 7.87 2.44 -4.86
N LEU A 299 7.49 1.20 -4.59
CA LEU A 299 6.35 0.82 -3.76
C LEU A 299 6.71 0.95 -2.28
N LEU A 300 5.86 1.62 -1.53
CA LEU A 300 5.97 1.78 -0.08
C LEU A 300 4.92 0.92 0.63
N LEU A 301 5.38 0.10 1.57
CA LEU A 301 4.55 -0.69 2.47
C LEU A 301 4.82 -0.25 3.92
N TYR A 302 3.78 -0.19 4.74
CA TYR A 302 3.86 0.18 6.15
C TYR A 302 3.36 -0.96 7.02
N ASP A 303 4.20 -1.42 7.94
CA ASP A 303 3.88 -2.43 8.94
C ASP A 303 3.78 -1.74 10.32
N PRO A 304 2.56 -1.42 10.81
CA PRO A 304 2.34 -0.83 12.12
C PRO A 304 2.36 -1.85 13.27
N THR A 305 2.61 -3.13 12.99
CA THR A 305 2.22 -4.23 13.89
C THR A 305 3.30 -4.62 14.90
N LEU A 306 4.33 -3.79 15.09
CA LEU A 306 5.53 -4.18 15.83
C LEU A 306 5.46 -3.80 17.31
N TYR A 307 5.59 -4.80 18.18
CA TYR A 307 6.09 -4.61 19.56
C TYR A 307 7.52 -5.12 19.69
N PHE A 308 8.36 -4.30 20.30
CA PHE A 308 9.72 -4.68 20.70
C PHE A 308 9.76 -5.19 22.13
N ASP A 309 8.94 -4.59 23.00
CA ASP A 309 8.75 -4.95 24.41
C ASP A 309 7.35 -4.50 24.88
N GLU A 310 7.04 -4.71 26.16
CA GLU A 310 5.73 -4.39 26.76
C GLU A 310 5.35 -2.91 26.71
N SER A 311 6.33 -2.03 26.47
CA SER A 311 6.16 -0.56 26.48
C SER A 311 6.52 0.11 25.15
N THR A 312 7.19 -0.59 24.25
CA THR A 312 7.73 -0.03 23.01
C THR A 312 7.05 -0.64 21.80
N SER A 313 6.10 0.11 21.23
CA SER A 313 5.62 -0.11 19.88
C SER A 313 6.53 0.56 18.85
N GLY A 314 6.40 0.10 17.61
CA GLY A 314 7.00 0.76 16.47
C GLY A 314 6.38 0.30 15.17
N ALA A 315 7.02 0.66 14.08
CA ALA A 315 6.58 0.34 12.74
C ALA A 315 7.77 0.19 11.79
N VAL A 316 7.59 -0.47 10.67
CA VAL A 316 8.57 -0.49 9.58
C VAL A 316 7.92 0.02 8.30
N VAL A 317 8.63 0.89 7.61
CA VAL A 317 8.33 1.29 6.23
C VAL A 317 9.28 0.52 5.32
N TYR A 318 8.74 -0.20 4.37
CA TYR A 318 9.49 -0.95 3.37
C TYR A 318 9.40 -0.24 2.02
N ALA A 319 10.53 -0.08 1.35
CA ALA A 319 10.61 0.42 -0.01
C ALA A 319 11.05 -0.69 -0.96
N TYR A 320 10.29 -0.91 -2.03
CA TYR A 320 10.58 -1.91 -3.06
C TYR A 320 10.58 -1.30 -4.45
N ASN A 321 11.56 -1.66 -5.28
CA ASN A 321 11.55 -1.39 -6.71
C ASN A 321 11.21 -2.70 -7.44
N GLY A 322 9.97 -2.83 -7.92
CA GLY A 322 9.43 -4.15 -8.27
C GLY A 322 9.39 -5.06 -7.04
N GLU A 323 9.97 -6.26 -7.14
CA GLU A 323 10.12 -7.19 -6.00
C GLU A 323 11.44 -7.03 -5.23
N THR A 324 12.34 -6.16 -5.68
CA THR A 324 13.66 -5.99 -5.08
C THR A 324 13.61 -4.97 -3.93
N PRO A 325 14.12 -5.30 -2.73
CA PRO A 325 14.24 -4.33 -1.65
C PRO A 325 15.11 -3.13 -2.07
N ALA A 326 14.57 -1.93 -1.91
CA ALA A 326 15.31 -0.69 -2.14
C ALA A 326 15.83 -0.08 -0.83
N GLY A 327 15.11 -0.30 0.27
CA GLY A 327 15.52 0.09 1.62
C GLY A 327 14.41 -0.18 2.63
N LYS A 328 14.72 -0.07 3.92
CA LYS A 328 13.72 -0.15 4.99
C LYS A 328 14.00 0.91 6.06
N LEU A 329 12.94 1.46 6.63
CA LEU A 329 13.01 2.42 7.72
C LEU A 329 12.29 1.83 8.94
N LEU A 330 13.04 1.53 9.98
CA LEU A 330 12.50 1.08 11.25
C LEU A 330 12.25 2.28 12.16
N ILE A 331 11.01 2.42 12.61
CA ILE A 331 10.57 3.40 13.60
C ILE A 331 10.38 2.67 14.92
N LYS A 332 11.22 2.98 15.93
CA LYS A 332 11.11 2.39 17.27
C LYS A 332 11.08 3.50 18.32
N GLY A 333 9.89 3.79 18.85
CA GLY A 333 9.71 4.95 19.72
C GLY A 333 10.15 6.24 19.01
N GLY A 334 11.05 7.01 19.63
CA GLY A 334 11.64 8.24 19.07
C GLY A 334 12.92 8.01 18.27
N GLN A 335 13.18 6.79 17.80
CA GLN A 335 14.37 6.45 17.01
C GLN A 335 14.00 5.94 15.62
N LEU A 336 14.80 6.37 14.64
CA LEU A 336 14.79 5.90 13.26
C LEU A 336 16.06 5.11 12.98
N THR A 337 15.91 3.92 12.41
CA THR A 337 17.02 3.11 11.92
C THR A 337 16.83 2.83 10.44
N VAL A 338 17.81 3.23 9.62
CA VAL A 338 17.78 3.00 8.17
C VAL A 338 18.49 1.69 7.84
N TYR A 339 17.90 0.94 6.92
CA TYR A 339 18.49 -0.26 6.35
C TYR A 339 18.59 -0.10 4.83
N ASP A 340 19.72 -0.51 4.27
CA ASP A 340 19.97 -0.49 2.84
C ASP A 340 19.18 -1.60 2.10
N SER A 341 19.35 -1.66 0.78
CA SER A 341 18.75 -2.70 -0.08
C SER A 341 19.18 -4.14 0.27
N ASN A 342 20.24 -4.32 1.06
CA ASN A 342 20.75 -5.62 1.50
C ASN A 342 20.32 -5.95 2.93
N ASN A 343 19.35 -5.22 3.49
CA ASN A 343 18.87 -5.35 4.86
C ASN A 343 19.97 -5.12 5.92
N LYS A 344 21.02 -4.37 5.59
CA LYS A 344 22.05 -3.97 6.54
C LYS A 344 21.70 -2.61 7.12
N GLN A 345 21.78 -2.51 8.44
CA GLN A 345 21.67 -1.22 9.12
C GLN A 345 22.77 -0.28 8.62
N VAL A 346 22.38 0.94 8.25
CA VAL A 346 23.29 2.00 7.82
C VAL A 346 23.34 3.06 8.91
N GLY A 347 24.53 3.29 9.44
CA GLY A 347 24.75 4.26 10.50
C GLY A 347 24.15 3.87 11.86
N GLU A 348 24.23 4.81 12.79
CA GLU A 348 23.63 4.67 14.12
C GLU A 348 22.15 5.10 14.09
N PRO A 349 21.28 4.53 14.95
CA PRO A 349 19.90 4.97 15.09
C PRO A 349 19.82 6.47 15.40
N GLN A 350 19.00 7.17 14.63
CA GLN A 350 18.83 8.62 14.76
C GLN A 350 17.65 8.91 15.69
N THR A 351 17.88 9.70 16.73
CA THR A 351 16.80 10.23 17.56
C THR A 351 16.11 11.38 16.84
N PHE A 352 14.78 11.41 16.88
CA PHE A 352 13.99 12.50 16.32
C PHE A 352 12.87 12.87 17.30
N ASP A 353 12.66 14.17 17.46
CA ASP A 353 11.64 14.74 18.35
C ASP A 353 10.28 14.68 17.63
N SER A 354 9.56 13.59 17.84
CA SER A 354 8.24 13.38 17.24
C SER A 354 7.14 13.12 18.25
N THR A 355 5.92 13.37 17.82
CA THR A 355 4.72 13.13 18.59
C THR A 355 3.75 12.31 17.77
N LEU A 356 3.02 11.44 18.46
CA LEU A 356 1.92 10.69 17.87
C LEU A 356 0.76 11.65 17.66
N THR A 357 0.27 11.80 16.43
CA THR A 357 -0.91 12.63 16.14
C THR A 357 -1.87 11.85 15.26
N GLY A 358 -3.13 11.73 15.67
CA GLY A 358 -4.11 10.90 14.96
C GLY A 358 -3.68 9.43 14.82
N GLY A 359 -2.80 8.92 15.70
CA GLY A 359 -2.24 7.57 15.62
C GLY A 359 -1.02 7.42 14.71
N GLU A 360 -0.56 8.48 14.04
CA GLU A 360 0.60 8.46 13.13
C GLU A 360 1.74 9.36 13.67
N ARG A 361 3.00 8.90 13.56
CA ARG A 361 4.20 9.76 13.81
C ARG A 361 4.80 10.29 12.52
N PHE A 362 4.45 9.64 11.42
CA PHE A 362 4.93 9.90 10.07
C PHE A 362 3.79 9.78 9.09
N SER A 363 3.90 10.51 8.00
CA SER A 363 3.07 10.30 6.82
C SER A 363 3.95 10.22 5.59
N PHE A 364 3.52 9.44 4.61
CA PHE A 364 4.17 9.28 3.31
C PHE A 364 3.17 9.66 2.22
N PRO A 365 3.64 10.03 1.01
CA PRO A 365 2.77 10.27 -0.12
C PRO A 365 1.87 9.06 -0.39
N LYS A 366 0.56 9.24 -0.27
CA LYS A 366 -0.46 8.23 -0.60
C LYS A 366 -0.87 8.39 -2.07
N VAL A 367 0.13 8.37 -2.96
CA VAL A 367 -0.07 8.73 -4.38
C VAL A 367 -0.93 7.69 -5.08
N MET A 368 -2.00 8.22 -5.68
CA MET A 368 -2.73 7.64 -6.80
C MET A 368 -2.40 8.50 -8.03
N GLY A 369 -1.47 8.03 -8.86
CA GLY A 369 -1.13 8.58 -10.17
C GLY A 369 -0.64 10.04 -10.26
N ASP A 370 0.62 10.22 -10.63
CA ASP A 370 0.99 10.92 -11.87
C ASP A 370 2.30 10.28 -12.35
N ARG A 371 2.28 9.71 -13.55
CA ARG A 371 3.47 9.48 -14.36
C ARG A 371 3.53 10.52 -15.45
#